data_AF-A0A8H3GWM0-F1
#
_entry.id   AF-A0A8H3GWM0-F1
#
_cell.length_a   1.000
_cell.length_b   1.000
_cell.length_c   1.000
_cell.angle_alpha   90.00
_cell.angle_beta   90.00
_cell.angle_gamma   90.00
#
_symmetry.space_group_name_H-M   'P 1'
#
loop_
_entity.id
_entity.type
_entity.pdbx_description
1 polymer ?
#
loop_
_entity_poly.entity_id
_entity_poly.type
_entity_poly.pdbx_seq_one_letter_code
_entity_poly.pdbx_strand_id
1 'polypeptide(L)'
;MLLSGLGNNFEGSCKYVPVPRLGACMPTPDELRSGLASVRTQEGNALLYQGENCTGASIRVDVGGISSIRGTVVRQVQAINGALAPPTESIARAV
;
A
#
# COMPACT_ATOMS: atom_id res chain seq x y z
N MET A 1 -4.12 3.44 9.62
CA MET A 1 -3.17 4.37 8.95
C MET A 1 -2.11 3.58 8.22
N LEU A 2 -1.55 4.12 7.14
CA LEU A 2 -0.45 3.54 6.35
C LEU A 2 0.84 4.27 6.72
N LEU A 3 1.88 3.53 7.07
CA LEU A 3 3.24 4.03 7.17
C LEU A 3 3.94 3.74 5.85
N SER A 4 4.48 4.76 5.20
CA SER A 4 5.22 4.66 3.95
C SER A 4 6.64 5.15 4.15
N GLY A 5 7.64 4.33 3.83
CA GLY A 5 9.04 4.67 3.91
C GLY A 5 9.63 4.88 2.52
N LEU A 6 10.46 5.93 2.38
CA LEU A 6 11.33 6.12 1.21
C LEU A 6 12.60 5.24 1.28
N GLY A 7 12.88 4.64 2.45
CA GLY A 7 13.90 3.61 2.64
C GLY A 7 13.31 2.22 2.83
N ASN A 8 14.12 1.19 2.64
CA ASN A 8 13.78 -0.20 2.94
C ASN A 8 13.63 -0.39 4.47
N ASN A 9 12.99 -1.49 4.89
CA ASN A 9 12.80 -1.88 6.29
C ASN A 9 12.10 -0.82 7.17
N PHE A 10 11.29 0.05 6.57
CA PHE A 10 10.64 1.17 7.27
C PHE A 10 11.64 2.17 7.86
N GLU A 11 12.84 2.24 7.31
CA GLU A 11 13.88 3.18 7.72
C GLU A 11 13.80 4.50 6.92
N GLY A 12 14.36 5.56 7.51
CA GLY A 12 14.36 6.91 6.92
C GLY A 12 13.07 7.68 7.14
N SER A 13 12.78 8.65 6.27
CA SER A 13 11.59 9.48 6.38
C SER A 13 10.33 8.67 6.11
N CYS A 14 9.61 8.34 7.17
CA CYS A 14 8.30 7.70 7.07
C CYS A 14 7.17 8.73 7.09
N LYS A 15 6.15 8.52 6.25
CA LYS A 15 4.92 9.33 6.23
C LYS A 15 3.72 8.49 6.59
N TYR A 16 2.85 9.07 7.41
CA TYR A 16 1.58 8.49 7.80
C TYR A 16 0.47 8.98 6.89
N VAL A 17 -0.22 8.05 6.27
CA VAL A 17 -1.35 8.32 5.39
C VAL A 17 -2.62 7.74 6.02
N PRO A 18 -3.71 8.51 6.15
CA PRO A 18 -4.98 7.97 6.60
C PRO A 18 -5.47 6.93 5.60
N VAL A 19 -5.82 5.74 6.11
CA VAL A 19 -6.41 4.69 5.28
C VAL A 19 -7.91 4.98 5.18
N PRO A 20 -8.54 4.83 4.00
CA PRO A 20 -9.99 4.98 3.85
C PRO A 20 -10.79 4.07 4.77
N ARG A 21 -12.09 4.39 4.91
CA ARG A 21 -13.06 3.43 5.46
C ARG A 21 -13.08 2.16 4.60
N LEU A 22 -13.39 1.02 5.22
CA LEU A 22 -13.52 -0.27 4.55
C LEU A 22 -14.34 -0.17 3.25
N GLY A 23 -13.81 -0.72 2.16
CA GLY A 23 -14.44 -0.72 0.84
C GLY A 23 -14.33 0.59 0.06
N ALA A 24 -13.96 1.71 0.71
CA ALA A 24 -13.79 2.98 0.02
C ALA A 24 -12.43 3.04 -0.70
N CYS A 25 -12.49 3.42 -1.97
CA CYS A 25 -11.32 3.64 -2.80
C CYS A 25 -10.97 5.13 -2.76
N MET A 26 -9.74 5.48 -2.36
CA MET A 26 -9.28 6.87 -2.32
C MET A 26 -7.97 7.04 -3.09
N PRO A 27 -7.75 8.22 -3.70
CA PRO A 27 -6.46 8.55 -4.26
C PRO A 27 -5.39 8.48 -3.17
N THR A 28 -4.23 7.91 -3.51
CA THR A 28 -3.05 8.01 -2.66
C THR A 28 -2.58 9.46 -2.67
N PRO A 29 -2.19 10.01 -1.51
CA PRO A 29 -1.61 11.34 -1.45
C PRO A 29 -0.29 11.38 -2.23
N ASP A 30 0.06 12.56 -2.75
CA ASP A 30 1.15 12.73 -3.70
C ASP A 30 2.51 12.23 -3.16
N GLU A 31 2.70 12.19 -1.85
CA GLU A 31 3.92 11.63 -1.26
C GLU A 31 4.13 10.14 -1.58
N LEU A 32 3.06 9.36 -1.73
CA LEU A 32 3.15 7.93 -2.10
C LEU A 32 3.37 7.73 -3.61
N ARG A 33 3.09 8.77 -4.42
CA ARG A 33 3.26 8.72 -5.87
C ARG A 33 4.70 8.86 -6.32
N SER A 34 5.59 9.30 -5.43
CA SER A 34 7.04 9.36 -5.70
C SER A 34 7.73 7.99 -5.70
N GLY A 35 7.00 6.91 -5.39
CA GLY A 35 7.51 5.56 -5.31
C GLY A 35 7.74 5.12 -3.86
N LEU A 36 7.24 3.93 -3.53
CA LEU A 36 7.37 3.33 -2.20
C LEU A 36 8.58 2.41 -2.13
N ALA A 37 9.38 2.54 -1.06
CA ALA A 37 10.44 1.58 -0.74
C ALA A 37 10.01 0.59 0.36
N SER A 38 9.15 1.02 1.29
CA SER A 38 8.52 0.13 2.26
C SER A 38 7.15 0.66 2.68
N VAL A 39 6.24 -0.22 3.09
CA VAL A 39 4.90 0.19 3.50
C VAL A 39 4.26 -0.80 4.48
N ARG A 40 3.56 -0.32 5.50
CA ARG A 40 2.77 -1.15 6.42
C ARG A 40 1.51 -0.45 6.86
N THR A 41 0.47 -1.20 7.22
CA THR A 41 -0.68 -0.62 7.93
C THR A 41 -0.39 -0.64 9.43
N GLN A 42 -0.97 0.30 10.18
CA GLN A 42 -0.99 0.24 11.64
C GLN A 42 -2.02 -0.78 12.15
N GLU A 43 -3.09 -0.97 11.39
CA GLU A 43 -4.20 -1.86 11.71
C GLU A 43 -4.88 -2.31 10.42
N GLY A 44 -5.39 -3.53 10.41
CA GLY A 44 -6.17 -4.07 9.30
C GLY A 44 -5.35 -4.31 8.03
N ASN A 45 -6.06 -4.42 6.91
CA ASN A 45 -5.47 -4.69 5.60
C ASN A 45 -5.84 -3.57 4.62
N ALA A 46 -4.93 -3.25 3.72
CA ALA A 46 -5.16 -2.31 2.62
C ALA A 46 -4.63 -2.89 1.30
N LEU A 47 -5.25 -2.48 0.20
CA LEU A 47 -4.75 -2.68 -1.15
C LEU A 47 -4.26 -1.35 -1.69
N LEU A 48 -3.06 -1.35 -2.27
CA LEU A 48 -2.49 -0.22 -2.99
C LEU A 48 -2.52 -0.53 -4.48
N TYR A 49 -3.32 0.23 -5.23
CA TYR A 49 -3.52 0.05 -6.66
C TYR A 49 -2.58 0.95 -7.45
N GLN A 50 -1.99 0.42 -8.51
CA GLN A 50 -1.23 1.19 -9.48
C GLN A 50 -2.15 1.86 -10.52
N GLY A 51 -3.32 1.26 -10.78
CA GLY A 51 -4.35 1.82 -11.63
C GLY A 51 -5.24 2.84 -10.92
N GLU A 52 -6.09 3.51 -11.71
CA GLU A 52 -7.13 4.41 -11.19
C GLU A 52 -8.40 3.63 -10.85
N ASN A 53 -9.26 4.23 -10.03
CA ASN A 53 -10.52 3.66 -9.54
C ASN A 53 -10.39 2.28 -8.86
N CYS A 54 -9.28 2.01 -8.19
CA CYS A 54 -8.94 0.73 -7.55
C CYS A 54 -9.05 -0.46 -8.52
N THR A 55 -8.51 -0.26 -9.72
CA THR A 55 -8.46 -1.29 -10.78
C THR A 55 -7.01 -1.65 -11.11
N GLY A 56 -6.83 -2.80 -11.77
CA GLY A 56 -5.53 -3.29 -12.22
C GLY A 56 -4.64 -3.83 -11.10
N ALA A 57 -3.33 -3.81 -11.35
CA ALA A 57 -2.34 -4.38 -10.45
C ALA A 57 -2.36 -3.71 -9.07
N SER A 58 -2.35 -4.53 -8.02
CA SER A 58 -2.42 -4.08 -6.64
C SER A 58 -1.44 -4.81 -5.72
N ILE A 59 -1.08 -4.13 -4.63
CA ILE A 59 -0.22 -4.66 -3.57
C ILE A 59 -1.05 -4.73 -2.30
N ARG A 60 -1.14 -5.93 -1.71
CA ARG A 60 -1.74 -6.11 -0.39
C ARG A 60 -0.73 -5.76 0.69
N VAL A 61 -1.17 -4.94 1.65
CA VAL A 61 -0.37 -4.47 2.77
C VAL A 61 -1.17 -4.68 4.05
N ASP A 62 -0.54 -5.30 5.03
CA ASP A 62 -1.09 -5.50 6.37
C ASP A 62 -0.12 -4.95 7.43
N VAL A 63 -0.36 -5.32 8.69
CA VAL A 63 0.42 -4.87 9.85
C VAL A 63 1.87 -5.37 9.84
N GLY A 64 2.13 -6.53 9.24
CA GLY A 64 3.48 -7.02 8.98
C GLY A 64 4.21 -6.19 7.92
N GLY A 65 3.44 -5.63 6.99
CA GLY A 65 3.93 -4.76 5.94
C GLY A 65 4.86 -5.42 4.94
N ILE A 66 5.36 -4.59 4.03
CA ILE A 66 6.35 -4.97 3.03
C ILE A 66 7.57 -4.08 3.24
N SER A 67 8.68 -4.68 3.61
CA SER A 67 9.93 -3.99 3.94
C SER A 67 10.74 -3.59 2.70
N SER A 68 10.44 -4.13 1.52
CA SER A 68 11.13 -3.80 0.27
C SER A 68 10.14 -3.80 -0.89
N ILE A 69 9.86 -2.61 -1.42
CA ILE A 69 9.06 -2.34 -2.61
C ILE A 69 9.98 -1.64 -3.61
N ARG A 70 9.93 -2.06 -4.87
CA ARG A 70 10.81 -1.53 -5.94
C ARG A 70 10.39 -0.14 -6.42
N GLY A 71 10.30 0.85 -5.53
CA GLY A 71 9.90 2.21 -5.88
C GLY A 71 8.53 2.26 -6.57
N THR A 72 7.64 1.34 -6.22
CA THR A 72 6.37 1.18 -6.94
C THR A 72 5.48 2.40 -6.70
N VAL A 73 5.04 3.02 -7.79
CA VAL A 73 4.08 4.12 -7.75
C VAL A 73 2.68 3.54 -7.57
N VAL A 74 2.04 3.92 -6.48
CA VAL A 74 0.65 3.55 -6.18
C VAL A 74 -0.21 4.80 -6.34
N ARG A 75 -1.33 4.67 -7.04
CA ARG A 75 -2.23 5.79 -7.38
C ARG A 75 -3.46 5.84 -6.49
N GLN A 76 -3.90 4.69 -5.97
CA GLN A 76 -5.07 4.59 -5.10
C GLN A 76 -4.88 3.57 -3.97
N VAL A 77 -5.64 3.75 -2.90
CA VAL A 77 -5.66 2.91 -1.71
C VAL A 77 -7.10 2.52 -1.38
N GLN A 78 -7.29 1.26 -0.99
CA GLN A 78 -8.56 0.75 -0.50
C GLN A 78 -8.34 -0.05 0.79
N ALA A 79 -9.09 0.28 1.85
CA ALA A 79 -9.15 -0.59 3.03
C ALA A 79 -9.97 -1.83 2.69
N ILE A 80 -9.43 -3.00 3.01
CA ILE A 80 -10.12 -4.27 2.82
C ILE A 80 -10.26 -5.02 4.13
N ASN A 81 -11.35 -5.78 4.26
CA ASN A 81 -11.48 -6.69 5.38
C ASN A 81 -10.52 -7.86 5.14
N GLY A 82 -9.77 -8.30 6.16
CA GLY A 82 -8.69 -9.28 6.00
C GLY A 82 -9.13 -10.62 5.38
N ALA A 83 -10.43 -10.91 5.43
CA ALA A 83 -11.08 -12.10 4.89
C ALA A 83 -11.58 -11.98 3.43
N LEU A 84 -11.64 -10.77 2.85
CA LEU A 84 -12.33 -10.48 1.56
C LEU A 84 -11.38 -9.97 0.46
N ALA A 85 -10.07 -10.22 0.57
CA ALA A 85 -9.13 -9.78 -0.45
C ALA A 85 -9.40 -10.47 -1.81
N PRO A 86 -9.62 -9.74 -2.93
CA PRO A 86 -9.59 -10.32 -4.26
C PRO A 86 -8.21 -10.99 -4.51
N PRO A 87 -8.14 -12.00 -5.40
CA PRO A 87 -6.89 -12.69 -5.70
C PRO A 87 -5.86 -11.66 -6.16
N THR A 88 -4.86 -11.43 -5.31
CA THR A 88 -3.76 -10.50 -5.59
C THR A 88 -2.89 -11.15 -6.66
N GLU A 89 -2.79 -10.55 -7.85
CA GLU A 89 -1.66 -10.82 -8.75
C GLU A 89 -0.40 -10.27 -8.05
N SER A 90 0.15 -11.10 -7.15
CA SER A 90 1.25 -10.75 -6.26
C SER A 90 2.50 -10.39 -7.05
N ILE A 91 2.73 -9.10 -7.23
CA ILE A 91 4.02 -8.55 -7.68
C ILE A 91 5.07 -8.51 -6.56
N ALA A 92 4.74 -9.00 -5.35
CA ALA A 92 5.70 -9.21 -4.27
C ALA A 92 6.56 -10.46 -4.55
N ARG A 93 7.31 -10.46 -5.64
CA ARG A 93 8.46 -11.37 -5.79
C ARG A 93 9.66 -10.71 -5.12
N ALA A 94 9.93 -11.21 -3.91
CA ALA A 94 11.14 -11.03 -3.14
C ALA A 94 12.39 -11.09 -4.04
N VAL A 95 13.28 -10.11 -3.86
CA VAL A 95 14.72 -10.25 -4.11
C VAL A 95 15.43 -9.65 -2.92
#